data_AF-A0A0M0KF37-F1
#
_entry.id   AF-A0A0M0KF37-F1
#
_cell.length_a   1.000
_cell.length_b   1.000
_cell.length_c   1.000
_cell.angle_alpha   90.00
_cell.angle_beta   90.00
_cell.angle_gamma   90.00
#
_symmetry.space_group_name_H-M   'P 1'
#
loop_
_entity.id
_entity.type
_entity.pdbx_description
1 polymer ?
#
loop_
_entity_poly.entity_id
_entity_poly.type
_entity_poly.pdbx_seq_one_letter_code
_entity_poly.pdbx_strand_id
1 'polypeptide(L)'
;MKELLSLTPIQQNMLIASIIGDGEITKIYPHSRRKNNSYREHYGQQQEAYRQWKATFLPNIFYLTPKSQTLRSPSMELFTNLYPYFYNENGEKNIPLELLYLCTEPEFLTFLYMDDGTLSITKSINHRKKCIYLTPTISLYLQCYTLSQLQLLKQHLNSAFNLNFTIKRRPDGYGHILYLTKCDDNYKLLKITEKIASPCPTMYYKTNWNWRLKMETEKLTTIYPNYTVLSSQSNRHANYTEQEIQALISLKVAGYTIEKIGKHLNRSYWSIVYKTSELKKEGRL
;
A
#
# COMPACT_ATOMS: atom_id res chain seq x y z
N MET A 1 22.01 -14.64 12.43
CA MET A 1 22.14 -14.08 11.06
C MET A 1 22.27 -15.16 9.98
N LYS A 2 23.13 -16.18 10.16
CA LYS A 2 23.34 -17.27 9.19
C LYS A 2 22.04 -17.95 8.72
N GLU A 3 21.10 -18.21 9.62
CA GLU A 3 19.82 -18.86 9.27
C GLU A 3 18.91 -17.97 8.44
N LEU A 4 18.81 -16.67 8.75
CA LEU A 4 18.05 -15.71 7.93
C LEU A 4 18.62 -15.66 6.50
N LEU A 5 19.95 -15.59 6.39
CA LEU A 5 20.64 -15.57 5.09
C LEU A 5 20.53 -16.88 4.30
N SER A 6 20.16 -17.98 4.95
CA SER A 6 19.86 -19.25 4.27
C SER A 6 18.46 -19.30 3.63
N LEU A 7 17.56 -18.40 4.05
CA LEU A 7 16.26 -18.24 3.41
C LEU A 7 16.41 -17.57 2.05
N THR A 8 15.48 -17.86 1.14
CA THR A 8 15.41 -17.15 -0.15
C THR A 8 15.09 -15.66 0.05
N PRO A 9 15.41 -14.77 -0.91
CA PRO A 9 15.07 -13.35 -0.81
C PRO A 9 13.58 -13.11 -0.53
N ILE A 10 12.70 -13.85 -1.20
CA ILE A 10 11.24 -13.81 -0.99
C ILE A 10 10.89 -14.12 0.48
N GLN A 11 11.46 -15.19 1.03
CA GLN A 11 11.21 -15.61 2.40
C GLN A 11 11.75 -14.61 3.42
N GLN A 12 12.94 -14.03 3.18
CA GLN A 12 13.51 -12.98 4.03
C GLN A 12 12.59 -11.76 4.07
N ASN A 13 12.17 -11.28 2.89
CA ASN A 13 11.31 -10.11 2.73
C ASN A 13 9.96 -10.32 3.42
N MET A 14 9.33 -11.48 3.19
CA MET A 14 8.06 -11.83 3.84
C MET A 14 8.19 -11.95 5.36
N LEU A 15 9.25 -12.61 5.85
CA LEU A 15 9.46 -12.81 7.28
C LEU A 15 9.69 -11.49 7.99
N ILE A 16 10.59 -10.64 7.46
CA ILE A 16 10.89 -9.34 8.04
C ILE A 16 9.63 -8.46 8.02
N ALA A 17 8.91 -8.40 6.90
CA ALA A 17 7.66 -7.64 6.81
C ALA A 17 6.61 -8.13 7.81
N SER A 18 6.45 -9.45 7.97
CA SER A 18 5.49 -10.03 8.90
C SER A 18 5.86 -9.74 10.36
N ILE A 19 7.15 -9.77 10.71
CA ILE A 19 7.59 -9.37 12.05
C ILE A 19 7.42 -7.86 12.24
N ILE A 20 7.64 -6.99 11.23
CA ILE A 20 7.33 -5.56 11.37
C ILE A 20 5.83 -5.35 11.59
N GLY A 21 5.00 -6.10 10.87
CA GLY A 21 3.55 -6.01 10.91
C GLY A 21 2.93 -6.67 12.15
N ASP A 22 2.00 -7.59 11.92
CA ASP A 22 1.22 -8.28 12.96
C ASP A 22 2.02 -9.29 13.80
N GLY A 23 3.18 -9.74 13.31
CA GLY A 23 4.00 -10.76 13.94
C GLY A 23 4.80 -10.24 15.14
N GLU A 24 5.06 -11.13 16.08
CA GLU A 24 5.98 -10.90 17.19
C GLU A 24 6.96 -12.04 17.37
N ILE A 25 8.15 -11.72 17.87
CA ILE A 25 9.09 -12.71 18.39
C ILE A 25 8.87 -12.82 19.90
N THR A 26 8.43 -13.99 20.35
CA THR A 26 8.05 -14.21 21.75
C THR A 26 9.25 -14.08 22.68
N LYS A 27 9.10 -13.39 23.81
CA LYS A 27 10.14 -13.31 24.86
C LYS A 27 10.35 -14.67 25.55
N ILE A 28 11.59 -14.93 25.98
CA ILE A 28 11.93 -16.01 26.91
C ILE A 28 11.86 -15.43 28.33
N TYR A 29 10.90 -15.89 29.12
CA TYR A 29 10.73 -15.44 30.50
C TYR A 29 11.69 -16.17 31.46
N PRO A 30 12.02 -15.58 32.63
CA PRO A 30 12.68 -16.29 33.70
C PRO A 30 11.97 -17.61 33.99
N HIS A 31 12.74 -18.70 34.17
CA HIS A 31 12.25 -20.07 34.37
C HIS A 31 11.54 -20.75 33.17
N SER A 32 11.56 -20.12 31.99
CA SER A 32 11.11 -20.78 30.76
C SER A 32 11.99 -21.99 30.43
N ARG A 33 11.35 -23.14 30.12
CA ARG A 33 12.06 -24.32 29.58
C ARG A 33 12.53 -24.13 28.12
N ARG A 34 12.03 -23.11 27.43
CA ARG A 34 12.39 -22.80 26.04
C ARG A 34 13.79 -22.21 25.99
N LYS A 35 14.64 -22.79 25.14
CA LYS A 35 16.01 -22.29 24.88
C LYS A 35 16.04 -21.17 23.85
N ASN A 36 15.10 -21.18 22.91
CA ASN A 36 15.03 -20.22 21.82
C ASN A 36 13.70 -19.46 21.79
N ASN A 37 13.71 -18.28 21.18
CA ASN A 37 12.50 -17.55 20.87
C ASN A 37 11.70 -18.28 19.76
N SER A 38 10.47 -17.83 19.54
CA SER A 38 9.57 -18.32 18.48
C SER A 38 8.82 -17.14 17.89
N TYR A 39 8.30 -17.28 16.68
CA TYR A 39 7.35 -16.37 16.06
C TYR A 39 5.93 -16.67 16.51
N ARG A 40 5.13 -15.62 16.69
CA ARG A 40 3.68 -15.72 16.89
C ARG A 40 2.98 -14.55 16.23
N GLU A 41 1.81 -14.81 15.67
CA GLU A 41 0.93 -13.81 15.08
C GLU A 41 -0.51 -14.21 15.37
N HIS A 42 -1.26 -13.31 15.99
CA HIS A 42 -2.69 -13.51 16.24
C HIS A 42 -3.51 -13.09 15.02
N TYR A 43 -4.64 -13.75 14.79
CA TYR A 43 -5.55 -13.39 13.70
C TYR A 43 -7.01 -13.62 14.09
N GLY A 44 -7.93 -12.89 13.46
CA GLY A 44 -9.36 -13.19 13.54
C GLY A 44 -9.76 -14.25 12.51
N GLN A 45 -10.84 -14.99 12.75
CA GLN A 45 -11.31 -16.09 11.89
C GLN A 45 -11.41 -15.71 10.39
N GLN A 46 -11.83 -14.48 10.06
CA GLN A 46 -11.93 -14.00 8.67
C GLN A 46 -10.56 -13.88 7.97
N GLN A 47 -9.46 -13.83 8.72
CA GLN A 47 -8.09 -13.75 8.23
C GLN A 47 -7.38 -15.10 8.19
N GLU A 48 -8.03 -16.20 8.58
CA GLU A 48 -7.40 -17.52 8.63
C GLU A 48 -6.84 -17.95 7.27
N ALA A 49 -7.61 -17.77 6.19
CA ALA A 49 -7.17 -18.08 4.84
C ALA A 49 -5.92 -17.28 4.41
N TYR A 50 -5.80 -16.03 4.88
CA TYR A 50 -4.60 -15.24 4.65
C TYR A 50 -3.40 -15.82 5.39
N ARG A 51 -3.57 -16.27 6.64
CA ARG A 51 -2.47 -16.92 7.39
C ARG A 51 -2.08 -18.29 6.82
N GLN A 52 -3.04 -19.05 6.30
CA GLN A 52 -2.78 -20.29 5.58
C GLN A 52 -1.92 -20.02 4.33
N TRP A 53 -2.28 -19.01 3.54
CA TRP A 53 -1.49 -18.59 2.38
C TRP A 53 -0.11 -18.06 2.78
N LYS A 54 0.00 -17.21 3.82
CA LYS A 54 1.28 -16.71 4.33
C LYS A 54 2.20 -17.88 4.76
N ALA A 55 1.65 -18.91 5.41
CA ALA A 55 2.41 -20.07 5.85
C ALA A 55 3.07 -20.85 4.70
N THR A 56 2.50 -20.82 3.49
CA THR A 56 3.07 -21.57 2.34
C THR A 56 4.41 -21.03 1.87
N PHE A 57 4.77 -19.80 2.23
CA PHE A 57 6.08 -19.22 1.92
C PHE A 57 7.19 -19.77 2.83
N LEU A 58 6.83 -20.22 4.03
CA LEU A 58 7.76 -20.75 5.04
C LEU A 58 7.21 -22.06 5.64
N PRO A 59 6.97 -23.11 4.84
CA PRO A 59 6.26 -24.31 5.29
C PRO A 59 7.00 -25.09 6.39
N ASN A 60 8.32 -24.95 6.47
CA ASN A 60 9.14 -25.61 7.49
C ASN A 60 9.29 -24.76 8.78
N ILE A 61 8.80 -23.51 8.78
CA ILE A 61 8.91 -22.60 9.92
C ILE A 61 7.53 -22.29 10.47
N PHE A 62 6.54 -22.06 9.61
CA PHE A 62 5.21 -21.59 9.98
C PHE A 62 4.17 -22.69 9.98
N TYR A 63 3.37 -22.70 11.05
CA TYR A 63 2.19 -23.55 11.16
C TYR A 63 1.07 -22.82 11.89
N LEU A 64 -0.17 -23.15 11.55
CA LEU A 64 -1.35 -22.60 12.21
C LEU A 64 -1.72 -23.42 13.43
N THR A 65 -2.24 -22.73 14.46
CA THR A 65 -2.89 -23.35 15.62
C THR A 65 -4.34 -22.85 15.68
N PRO A 66 -5.28 -23.48 14.96
CA PRO A 66 -6.65 -22.97 14.78
C PRO A 66 -7.38 -22.70 16.10
N LYS A 67 -7.21 -23.58 17.10
CA LYS A 67 -7.82 -23.43 18.44
C LYS A 67 -7.50 -22.09 19.12
N SER A 68 -6.32 -21.52 18.83
CA SER A 68 -5.89 -20.24 19.39
C SER A 68 -5.84 -19.12 18.37
N GLN A 69 -6.25 -19.38 17.13
CA GLN A 69 -6.19 -18.45 16.00
C GLN A 69 -4.83 -17.74 15.90
N THR A 70 -3.77 -18.56 15.84
CA THR A 70 -2.40 -18.06 15.72
C THR A 70 -1.61 -18.76 14.62
N LEU A 71 -0.81 -17.97 13.89
CA LEU A 71 0.30 -18.47 13.07
C LEU A 71 1.53 -18.46 13.96
N ARG A 72 2.28 -19.57 14.00
CA ARG A 72 3.41 -19.74 14.91
C ARG A 72 4.60 -20.37 14.21
N SER A 73 5.74 -20.26 14.86
CA SER A 73 6.88 -21.14 14.59
C SER A 73 7.23 -22.00 15.81
N PRO A 74 8.00 -23.09 15.63
CA PRO A 74 8.65 -23.72 16.76
C PRO A 74 9.69 -22.77 17.38
N SER A 75 10.20 -23.15 18.54
CA SER A 75 11.34 -22.49 19.19
C SER A 75 12.59 -22.74 18.33
N MET A 76 13.14 -21.68 17.72
CA MET A 76 14.24 -21.79 16.74
C MET A 76 15.30 -20.72 16.98
N GLU A 77 16.56 -21.08 16.77
CA GLU A 77 17.69 -20.15 16.92
C GLU A 77 17.55 -18.93 16.01
N LEU A 78 16.95 -19.09 14.82
CA LEU A 78 16.59 -17.99 13.91
C LEU A 78 15.89 -16.84 14.65
N PHE A 79 14.87 -17.14 15.46
CA PHE A 79 14.10 -16.10 16.15
C PHE A 79 14.85 -15.52 17.35
N THR A 80 15.66 -16.31 18.03
CA THR A 80 16.58 -15.81 19.07
C THR A 80 17.56 -14.80 18.47
N ASN A 81 18.13 -15.15 17.32
CA ASN A 81 19.08 -14.33 16.57
C ASN A 81 18.44 -13.07 15.97
N LEU A 82 17.15 -13.11 15.63
CA LEU A 82 16.41 -11.95 15.12
C LEU A 82 15.92 -11.01 16.22
N TYR A 83 15.66 -11.51 17.42
CA TYR A 83 15.10 -10.73 18.54
C TYR A 83 15.77 -9.35 18.74
N PRO A 84 17.12 -9.22 18.83
CA PRO A 84 17.76 -7.92 19.09
C PRO A 84 17.62 -6.90 17.95
N TYR A 85 17.26 -7.32 16.73
CA TYR A 85 17.00 -6.40 15.61
C TYR A 85 15.61 -5.78 15.68
N PHE A 86 14.65 -6.48 16.29
CA PHE A 86 13.25 -6.09 16.34
C PHE A 86 12.82 -5.58 17.71
N TYR A 87 13.62 -5.75 18.75
CA TYR A 87 13.26 -5.38 20.12
C TYR A 87 14.44 -4.75 20.83
N ASN A 88 14.21 -3.62 21.51
CA ASN A 88 15.21 -3.02 22.39
C ASN A 88 15.32 -3.78 23.72
N GLU A 89 16.21 -3.32 24.60
CA GLU A 89 16.44 -3.90 25.93
C GLU A 89 15.17 -3.88 26.82
N ASN A 90 14.27 -2.93 26.58
CA ASN A 90 12.98 -2.83 27.27
C ASN A 90 11.93 -3.79 26.70
N GLY A 91 12.22 -4.47 25.58
CA GLY A 91 11.29 -5.34 24.87
C GLY A 91 10.28 -4.58 24.01
N GLU A 92 10.53 -3.31 23.72
CA GLU A 92 9.73 -2.49 22.81
C GLU A 92 10.13 -2.79 21.36
N LYS A 93 9.13 -2.90 20.49
CA LYS A 93 9.31 -3.27 19.09
C LYS A 93 9.94 -2.14 18.29
N ASN A 94 10.93 -2.46 17.47
CA ASN A 94 11.64 -1.56 16.59
C ASN A 94 11.63 -2.03 15.14
N ILE A 95 11.74 -1.09 14.22
CA ILE A 95 12.02 -1.34 12.82
C ILE A 95 13.47 -1.83 12.73
N PRO A 96 13.74 -2.98 12.10
CA PRO A 96 15.07 -3.57 12.03
C PRO A 96 15.90 -2.86 10.95
N LEU A 97 16.40 -1.67 11.25
CA LEU A 97 17.10 -0.81 10.30
C LEU A 97 18.26 -1.51 9.61
N GLU A 98 19.00 -2.33 10.36
CA GLU A 98 20.13 -3.14 9.89
C GLU A 98 19.71 -4.26 8.95
N LEU A 99 18.43 -4.63 8.91
CA LEU A 99 17.91 -5.67 8.02
C LEU A 99 17.19 -5.11 6.79
N LEU A 100 16.92 -3.79 6.75
CA LEU A 100 16.17 -3.18 5.64
C LEU A 100 16.87 -3.32 4.28
N TYR A 101 18.20 -3.50 4.24
CA TYR A 101 18.90 -3.75 2.98
C TYR A 101 18.48 -5.07 2.29
N LEU A 102 17.93 -6.03 3.05
CA LEU A 102 17.35 -7.26 2.51
C LEU A 102 15.92 -7.03 1.98
N CYS A 103 15.26 -5.95 2.41
CA CYS A 103 13.84 -5.68 2.20
C CYS A 103 13.54 -4.95 0.88
N THR A 104 14.04 -5.46 -0.24
CA THR A 104 13.96 -4.82 -1.56
C THR A 104 12.98 -5.51 -2.51
N GLU A 105 12.47 -6.69 -2.16
CA GLU A 105 11.53 -7.44 -3.01
C GLU A 105 10.08 -6.98 -2.82
N PRO A 106 9.22 -7.08 -3.85
CA PRO A 106 7.79 -6.77 -3.78
C PRO A 106 7.04 -7.40 -2.59
N GLU A 107 7.47 -8.58 -2.14
CA GLU A 107 6.89 -9.31 -1.02
C GLU A 107 6.99 -8.52 0.27
N PHE A 108 8.09 -7.80 0.52
CA PHE A 108 8.22 -6.99 1.74
C PHE A 108 7.08 -5.97 1.84
N LEU A 109 6.89 -5.20 0.76
CA LEU A 109 5.81 -4.20 0.71
C LEU A 109 4.43 -4.87 0.78
N THR A 110 4.26 -6.00 0.11
CA THR A 110 2.97 -6.72 0.05
C THR A 110 2.55 -7.23 1.41
N PHE A 111 3.41 -7.95 2.12
CA PHE A 111 3.08 -8.51 3.43
C PHE A 111 2.91 -7.41 4.49
N LEU A 112 3.77 -6.38 4.47
CA LEU A 112 3.62 -5.23 5.37
C LEU A 112 2.28 -4.51 5.15
N TYR A 113 1.86 -4.36 3.89
CA TYR A 113 0.58 -3.76 3.54
C TYR A 113 -0.62 -4.66 3.88
N MET A 114 -0.50 -5.97 3.70
CA MET A 114 -1.59 -6.90 4.00
C MET A 114 -1.87 -7.00 5.50
N ASP A 115 -0.82 -6.94 6.32
CA ASP A 115 -0.90 -6.91 7.78
C ASP A 115 -1.42 -5.55 8.26
N ASP A 116 -0.58 -4.49 8.21
CA ASP A 116 -0.88 -3.18 8.81
C ASP A 116 -1.40 -2.13 7.83
N GLY A 117 -1.61 -2.48 6.56
CA GLY A 117 -2.12 -1.55 5.56
C GLY A 117 -3.65 -1.49 5.51
N THR A 118 -4.17 -0.38 4.99
CA THR A 118 -5.60 -0.21 4.69
C THR A 118 -5.79 0.44 3.34
N LEU A 119 -6.77 -0.05 2.57
CA LEU A 119 -7.32 0.63 1.41
C LEU A 119 -8.59 1.40 1.81
N SER A 120 -8.48 2.73 1.86
CA SER A 120 -9.61 3.64 1.98
C SER A 120 -10.04 4.15 0.60
N ILE A 121 -11.30 4.56 0.50
CA ILE A 121 -11.87 5.10 -0.74
C ILE A 121 -12.48 6.46 -0.46
N THR A 122 -11.89 7.49 -1.06
CA THR A 122 -12.48 8.83 -1.05
C THR A 122 -13.52 8.92 -2.16
N LYS A 123 -14.71 9.39 -1.79
CA LYS A 123 -15.85 9.57 -2.70
C LYS A 123 -16.03 11.05 -2.97
N SER A 124 -16.08 11.46 -4.24
CA SER A 124 -16.40 12.83 -4.66
C SER A 124 -17.56 12.82 -5.64
N ILE A 125 -18.64 13.54 -5.33
CA ILE A 125 -19.87 13.52 -6.12
C ILE A 125 -20.01 14.85 -6.87
N ASN A 126 -20.21 14.77 -8.18
CA ASN A 126 -20.58 15.88 -9.04
C ASN A 126 -22.04 15.71 -9.48
N HIS A 127 -22.95 16.35 -8.75
CA HIS A 127 -24.39 16.26 -9.02
C HIS A 127 -24.79 16.83 -10.39
N ARG A 128 -24.13 17.91 -10.84
CA ARG A 128 -24.40 18.52 -12.15
C ARG A 128 -24.12 17.56 -13.32
N LYS A 129 -23.02 16.81 -13.24
CA LYS A 129 -22.63 15.82 -14.25
C LYS A 129 -23.19 14.42 -13.97
N LYS A 130 -23.92 14.24 -12.87
CA LYS A 130 -24.33 12.94 -12.33
C LYS A 130 -23.15 11.94 -12.33
N CYS A 131 -22.03 12.35 -11.75
CA CYS A 131 -20.80 11.56 -11.74
C CYS A 131 -20.27 11.40 -10.32
N ILE A 132 -19.79 10.20 -9.98
CA ILE A 132 -19.13 9.91 -8.70
C ILE A 132 -17.70 9.45 -8.99
N TYR A 133 -16.73 10.08 -8.35
CA TYR A 133 -15.33 9.71 -8.44
C TYR A 133 -14.90 8.94 -7.20
N LEU A 134 -14.26 7.79 -7.43
CA LEU A 134 -13.68 6.95 -6.38
C LEU A 134 -12.16 7.00 -6.48
N THR A 135 -11.51 7.46 -5.42
CA THR A 135 -10.05 7.55 -5.32
C THR A 135 -9.54 6.58 -4.28
N PRO A 136 -8.60 5.66 -4.63
CA PRO A 136 -7.96 4.82 -3.64
C PRO A 136 -7.01 5.65 -2.76
N THR A 137 -6.94 5.30 -1.49
CA THR A 137 -6.05 5.93 -0.51
C THR A 137 -5.50 4.87 0.42
N ILE A 138 -4.18 4.80 0.52
CA ILE A 138 -3.46 3.77 1.27
C ILE A 138 -2.76 4.39 2.46
N SER A 139 -2.89 3.71 3.60
CA SER A 139 -2.19 4.01 4.84
C SER A 139 -1.56 2.73 5.41
N LEU A 140 -0.41 2.86 6.07
CA LEU A 140 0.20 1.80 6.89
C LEU A 140 0.14 2.22 8.36
N TYR A 141 -0.57 1.44 9.16
CA TYR A 141 -0.86 1.69 10.58
C TYR A 141 0.27 1.18 11.47
N LEU A 142 1.41 1.84 11.35
CA LEU A 142 2.65 1.49 12.03
C LEU A 142 2.87 2.36 13.28
N GLN A 143 1.79 2.74 13.99
CA GLN A 143 1.84 3.61 15.16
C GLN A 143 2.52 2.99 16.39
N CYS A 144 2.88 1.71 16.33
CA CYS A 144 3.74 1.06 17.33
C CYS A 144 5.22 1.46 17.21
N TYR A 145 5.62 2.20 16.16
CA TYR A 145 6.98 2.69 15.98
C TYR A 145 7.09 4.21 16.18
N THR A 146 8.25 4.65 16.62
CA THR A 146 8.54 6.08 16.81
C THR A 146 8.60 6.84 15.48
N LEU A 147 8.45 8.17 15.55
CA LEU A 147 8.53 9.04 14.39
C LEU A 147 9.85 8.89 13.61
N SER A 148 10.98 8.78 14.30
CA SER A 148 12.30 8.62 13.68
C SER A 148 12.40 7.30 12.90
N GLN A 149 11.87 6.22 13.46
CA GLN A 149 11.83 4.92 12.79
C GLN A 149 10.94 4.98 11.54
N LEU A 150 9.74 5.59 11.64
CA LEU A 150 8.86 5.76 10.49
C LEU A 150 9.47 6.65 9.39
N GLN A 151 10.29 7.64 9.75
CA GLN A 151 11.04 8.44 8.77
C GLN A 151 12.05 7.59 7.98
N LEU A 152 12.78 6.71 8.67
CA LEU A 152 13.75 5.80 8.03
C LEU A 152 13.06 4.75 7.17
N LEU A 153 11.97 4.15 7.66
CA LEU A 153 11.16 3.23 6.85
C LEU A 153 10.58 3.93 5.62
N LYS A 154 10.08 5.16 5.76
CA LYS A 154 9.63 5.97 4.63
C LYS A 154 10.75 6.16 3.59
N GLN A 155 11.96 6.48 4.02
CA GLN A 155 13.10 6.65 3.11
C GLN A 155 13.42 5.34 2.38
N HIS A 156 13.42 4.22 3.09
CA HIS A 156 13.60 2.89 2.50
C HIS A 156 12.52 2.55 1.47
N LEU A 157 11.24 2.77 1.81
CA LEU A 157 10.14 2.54 0.88
C LEU A 157 10.22 3.41 -0.38
N ASN A 158 10.80 4.61 -0.24
CA ASN A 158 11.07 5.48 -1.37
C ASN A 158 12.23 4.96 -2.22
N SER A 159 13.36 4.59 -1.64
CA SER A 159 14.52 4.12 -2.40
C SER A 159 14.26 2.76 -3.07
N ALA A 160 13.67 1.81 -2.35
CA ALA A 160 13.47 0.44 -2.83
C ALA A 160 12.29 0.32 -3.82
N PHE A 161 11.19 1.05 -3.57
CA PHE A 161 9.96 0.90 -4.36
C PHE A 161 9.53 2.16 -5.10
N ASN A 162 10.23 3.29 -4.92
CA ASN A 162 9.85 4.59 -5.45
C ASN A 162 8.39 4.94 -5.10
N LEU A 163 8.08 4.83 -3.80
CA LEU A 163 6.79 5.21 -3.22
C LEU A 163 7.01 6.36 -2.23
N ASN A 164 6.25 7.45 -2.38
CA ASN A 164 6.41 8.65 -1.57
C ASN A 164 5.38 8.70 -0.44
N PHE A 165 5.67 8.01 0.67
CA PHE A 165 4.85 8.12 1.86
C PHE A 165 5.02 9.47 2.55
N THR A 166 3.92 9.96 3.11
CA THR A 166 3.88 11.07 4.05
C THR A 166 3.62 10.54 5.45
N ILE A 167 4.05 11.27 6.47
CA ILE A 167 3.72 10.94 7.85
C ILE A 167 2.47 11.72 8.25
N LYS A 168 1.47 11.04 8.81
CA LYS A 168 0.28 11.68 9.38
C LYS A 168 0.19 11.40 10.86
N ARG A 169 -0.28 12.40 11.62
CA ARG A 169 -0.56 12.26 13.05
C ARG A 169 -1.80 11.42 13.31
N ARG A 170 -1.80 10.70 14.42
CA ARG A 170 -2.92 9.98 15.00
C ARG A 170 -2.90 10.07 16.53
N PRO A 171 -4.03 9.82 17.23
CA PRO A 171 -4.08 9.87 18.69
C PRO A 171 -3.62 8.58 19.40
N ASP A 172 -3.28 7.51 18.67
CA ASP A 172 -2.94 6.19 19.21
C ASP A 172 -1.45 5.85 19.05
N GLY A 173 -0.92 4.99 19.93
CA GLY A 173 0.49 4.56 19.94
C GLY A 173 1.47 5.73 20.08
N TYR A 174 2.54 5.72 19.29
CA TYR A 174 3.47 6.85 19.14
C TYR A 174 2.89 7.99 18.26
N GLY A 175 1.64 7.90 17.84
CA GLY A 175 0.86 8.99 17.26
C GLY A 175 1.15 9.30 15.79
N HIS A 176 1.73 8.35 15.04
CA HIS A 176 2.13 8.57 13.65
C HIS A 176 1.90 7.34 12.76
N ILE A 177 1.54 7.56 11.49
CA ILE A 177 1.37 6.53 10.46
C ILE A 177 1.98 6.96 9.13
N LEU A 178 2.20 6.00 8.22
CA LEU A 178 2.59 6.29 6.84
C LEU A 178 1.34 6.36 5.95
N TYR A 179 1.29 7.34 5.05
CA TYR A 179 0.13 7.63 4.21
C TYR A 179 0.54 8.04 2.79
N LEU A 180 -0.07 7.44 1.76
CA LEU A 180 0.13 7.83 0.36
C LEU A 180 -0.87 8.91 -0.06
N THR A 181 -0.35 10.11 -0.37
CA THR A 181 -1.17 11.25 -0.82
C THR A 181 -1.43 11.24 -2.32
N LYS A 182 -0.46 10.79 -3.13
CA LYS A 182 -0.55 10.84 -4.59
C LYS A 182 -1.33 9.65 -5.13
N CYS A 183 -2.26 9.91 -6.03
CA CYS A 183 -3.06 8.88 -6.69
C CYS A 183 -2.18 7.85 -7.42
N ASP A 184 -1.10 8.30 -8.07
CA ASP A 184 -0.15 7.42 -8.76
C ASP A 184 0.56 6.45 -7.82
N ASP A 185 1.05 6.94 -6.67
CA ASP A 185 1.71 6.08 -5.69
C ASP A 185 0.73 5.03 -5.13
N ASN A 186 -0.54 5.40 -4.93
CA ASN A 186 -1.58 4.47 -4.51
C ASN A 186 -1.78 3.34 -5.54
N TYR A 187 -1.94 3.69 -6.83
CA TYR A 187 -2.06 2.69 -7.88
C TYR A 187 -0.80 1.86 -8.08
N LYS A 188 0.37 2.47 -7.90
CA LYS A 188 1.65 1.76 -7.98
C LYS A 188 1.75 0.69 -6.89
N LEU A 189 1.42 1.03 -5.64
CA LEU A 189 1.37 0.06 -4.55
C LEU A 189 0.36 -1.04 -4.86
N LEU A 190 -0.87 -0.69 -5.27
CA LEU A 190 -1.91 -1.69 -5.60
C LEU A 190 -1.48 -2.63 -6.72
N LYS A 191 -0.79 -2.12 -7.76
CA LYS A 191 -0.26 -2.96 -8.84
C LYS A 191 0.81 -3.94 -8.34
N ILE A 192 1.69 -3.49 -7.44
CA ILE A 192 2.70 -4.36 -6.83
C ILE A 192 2.03 -5.45 -5.99
N THR A 193 1.12 -5.06 -5.10
CA THR A 193 0.51 -6.00 -4.15
C THR A 193 -0.51 -6.93 -4.81
N GLU A 194 -1.24 -6.49 -5.84
CA GLU A 194 -2.15 -7.35 -6.61
C GLU A 194 -1.41 -8.51 -7.26
N LYS A 195 -0.22 -8.27 -7.85
CA LYS A 195 0.57 -9.30 -8.51
C LYS A 195 0.91 -10.43 -7.54
N ILE A 196 1.39 -10.09 -6.35
CA ILE A 196 1.85 -11.05 -5.33
C ILE A 196 0.66 -11.68 -4.59
N ALA A 197 -0.33 -10.89 -4.21
CA ALA A 197 -1.48 -11.33 -3.40
C ALA A 197 -2.62 -11.95 -4.24
N SER A 198 -2.50 -12.02 -5.56
CA SER A 198 -3.51 -12.62 -6.43
C SER A 198 -3.96 -14.03 -6.01
N PRO A 199 -3.11 -14.92 -5.45
CA PRO A 199 -3.53 -16.23 -4.96
C PRO A 199 -4.28 -16.19 -3.61
N CYS A 200 -4.48 -15.01 -3.01
CA CYS A 200 -5.19 -14.82 -1.73
C CYS A 200 -6.48 -13.98 -1.91
N PRO A 201 -7.58 -14.57 -2.41
CA PRO A 201 -8.84 -13.84 -2.68
C PRO A 201 -9.44 -13.15 -1.46
N THR A 202 -9.23 -13.70 -0.26
CA THR A 202 -9.74 -13.11 0.99
C THR A 202 -9.14 -11.74 1.28
N MET A 203 -8.05 -11.35 0.60
CA MET A 203 -7.38 -10.07 0.78
C MET A 203 -7.61 -9.09 -0.39
N TYR A 204 -8.41 -9.45 -1.39
CA TYR A 204 -8.74 -8.59 -2.53
C TYR A 204 -9.35 -7.24 -2.12
N TYR A 205 -10.03 -7.18 -0.97
CA TYR A 205 -10.56 -5.92 -0.46
C TYR A 205 -9.48 -4.87 -0.12
N LYS A 206 -8.23 -5.30 0.14
CA LYS A 206 -7.06 -4.42 0.27
C LYS A 206 -6.24 -4.36 -1.03
N THR A 207 -6.02 -5.49 -1.69
CA THR A 207 -4.98 -5.60 -2.72
C THR A 207 -5.49 -5.48 -4.16
N ASN A 208 -6.78 -5.70 -4.43
CA ASN A 208 -7.33 -5.69 -5.78
C ASN A 208 -8.25 -4.48 -5.99
N TRP A 209 -7.74 -3.47 -6.71
CA TRP A 209 -8.50 -2.25 -6.97
C TRP A 209 -9.72 -2.49 -7.84
N ASN A 210 -9.62 -3.30 -8.88
CA ASN A 210 -10.73 -3.53 -9.81
C ASN A 210 -11.89 -4.23 -9.13
N TRP A 211 -11.60 -5.25 -8.31
CA TRP A 211 -12.57 -5.91 -7.46
C TRP A 211 -13.22 -4.92 -6.50
N ARG A 212 -12.40 -4.13 -5.78
CA ARG A 212 -12.91 -3.16 -4.81
C ARG A 212 -13.76 -2.06 -5.44
N LEU A 213 -13.34 -1.56 -6.61
CA LEU A 213 -14.04 -0.55 -7.39
C LEU A 213 -15.41 -1.07 -7.84
N LYS A 214 -15.48 -2.33 -8.32
CA LYS A 214 -16.73 -2.98 -8.69
C LYS A 214 -17.69 -3.06 -7.50
N MET A 215 -17.22 -3.55 -6.36
CA MET A 215 -18.03 -3.66 -5.14
C MET A 215 -18.58 -2.30 -4.66
N GLU A 216 -17.76 -1.23 -4.72
CA GLU A 216 -18.25 0.10 -4.35
C GLU A 216 -19.17 0.72 -5.41
N THR A 217 -18.95 0.40 -6.69
CA THR A 217 -19.83 0.84 -7.79
C THR A 217 -21.21 0.26 -7.63
N GLU A 218 -21.33 -1.05 -7.39
CA GLU A 218 -22.62 -1.73 -7.17
C GLU A 218 -23.41 -1.09 -6.02
N LYS A 219 -22.76 -0.85 -4.87
CA LYS A 219 -23.39 -0.15 -3.73
C LYS A 219 -23.88 1.25 -4.11
N LEU A 220 -23.08 2.00 -4.87
CA LEU A 220 -23.41 3.36 -5.25
C LEU A 220 -24.50 3.43 -6.31
N THR A 221 -24.57 2.47 -7.22
CA THR A 221 -25.64 2.39 -8.23
C THR A 221 -27.01 2.18 -7.56
N THR A 222 -27.09 1.47 -6.43
CA THR A 222 -28.34 1.37 -5.66
C THR A 222 -28.77 2.71 -5.08
N ILE A 223 -27.83 3.54 -4.63
CA ILE A 223 -28.11 4.84 -3.99
C ILE A 223 -28.30 5.94 -5.04
N TYR A 224 -27.57 5.87 -6.15
CA TYR A 224 -27.50 6.86 -7.22
C TYR A 224 -27.64 6.19 -8.60
N PRO A 225 -28.83 5.66 -8.95
CA PRO A 225 -29.03 4.83 -10.15
C PRO A 225 -28.72 5.53 -11.47
N ASN A 226 -28.83 6.87 -11.49
CA ASN A 226 -28.59 7.68 -12.68
C ASN A 226 -27.18 8.31 -12.72
N TYR A 227 -26.27 7.87 -11.86
CA TYR A 227 -24.91 8.42 -11.78
C TYR A 227 -23.89 7.47 -12.41
N THR A 228 -22.93 8.04 -13.14
CA THR A 228 -21.76 7.29 -13.61
C THR A 228 -20.70 7.26 -12.51
N VAL A 229 -20.20 6.07 -12.16
CA VAL A 229 -19.09 5.90 -11.21
C VAL A 229 -17.78 5.75 -11.98
N LEU A 230 -16.79 6.57 -11.64
CA LEU A 230 -15.49 6.60 -12.31
C LEU A 230 -14.35 6.47 -11.30
N SER A 231 -13.35 5.66 -11.64
CA SER A 231 -12.09 5.64 -10.90
C SER A 231 -11.34 6.95 -11.11
N SER A 232 -10.78 7.54 -10.06
CA SER A 232 -9.91 8.72 -10.20
C SER A 232 -8.62 8.34 -10.91
N GLN A 233 -8.22 9.14 -11.89
CA GLN A 233 -6.95 8.96 -12.60
C GLN A 233 -6.13 10.23 -12.45
N SER A 234 -4.85 10.08 -12.13
CA SER A 234 -3.86 11.17 -12.11
C SER A 234 -3.79 11.92 -13.44
N ASN A 235 -3.94 11.20 -14.55
CA ASN A 235 -3.90 11.75 -15.92
C ASN A 235 -4.96 12.82 -16.19
N ARG A 236 -6.06 12.88 -15.42
CA ARG A 236 -7.04 13.98 -15.56
C ARG A 236 -6.47 15.36 -15.26
N HIS A 237 -5.40 15.42 -14.46
CA HIS A 237 -4.71 16.64 -14.06
C HIS A 237 -3.24 16.67 -14.48
N ALA A 238 -2.79 15.74 -15.32
CA ALA A 238 -1.41 15.74 -15.83
C ALA A 238 -1.13 17.07 -16.54
N ASN A 239 0.12 17.53 -16.51
CA ASN A 239 0.52 18.65 -17.36
C ASN A 239 0.35 18.24 -18.84
N TYR A 240 0.16 19.22 -19.72
CA TYR A 240 0.17 18.93 -21.15
C TYR A 240 1.59 18.56 -21.56
N THR A 241 1.72 17.44 -22.26
CA THR A 241 2.93 17.11 -23.01
C THR A 241 3.10 18.07 -24.18
N GLU A 242 4.31 18.23 -24.70
CA GLU A 242 4.54 19.09 -25.86
C GLU A 242 3.73 18.64 -27.08
N GLN A 243 3.56 17.32 -27.26
CA GLN A 243 2.69 16.75 -28.30
C GLN A 243 1.22 17.18 -28.14
N GLU A 244 0.68 17.14 -26.91
CA GLU A 244 -0.67 17.63 -26.64
C GLU A 244 -0.79 19.15 -26.81
N ILE A 245 0.25 19.93 -26.51
CA ILE A 245 0.28 21.37 -26.76
C ILE A 245 0.20 21.65 -28.27
N GLN A 246 1.02 20.97 -29.08
CA GLN A 246 1.00 21.13 -30.54
C GLN A 246 -0.34 20.70 -31.15
N ALA A 247 -0.91 19.59 -30.65
CA ALA A 247 -2.24 19.15 -31.06
C ALA A 247 -3.33 20.16 -30.67
N LEU A 248 -3.27 20.75 -29.46
CA LEU A 248 -4.18 21.80 -29.01
C LEU A 248 -4.11 23.03 -29.91
N ILE A 249 -2.90 23.53 -30.20
CA ILE A 249 -2.68 24.69 -31.09
C ILE A 249 -3.27 24.40 -32.47
N SER A 250 -2.94 23.25 -33.05
CA SER A 250 -3.42 22.84 -34.38
C SER A 250 -4.94 22.78 -34.44
N LEU A 251 -5.59 22.16 -33.44
CA LEU A 251 -7.05 22.08 -33.37
C LEU A 251 -7.69 23.45 -33.15
N LYS A 252 -7.03 24.35 -32.41
CA LYS A 252 -7.51 25.72 -32.20
C LYS A 252 -7.44 26.58 -33.46
N VAL A 253 -6.34 26.51 -34.19
CA VAL A 253 -6.20 27.16 -35.50
C VAL A 253 -7.22 26.61 -36.49
N ALA A 254 -7.51 25.31 -36.44
CA ALA A 254 -8.56 24.67 -37.23
C ALA A 254 -10.01 24.99 -36.77
N GLY A 255 -10.19 25.90 -35.80
CA GLY A 255 -11.51 26.38 -35.38
C GLY A 255 -12.30 25.44 -34.46
N TYR A 256 -11.68 24.41 -33.88
CA TYR A 256 -12.40 23.49 -32.99
C TYR A 256 -12.84 24.16 -31.69
N THR A 257 -14.05 23.82 -31.24
CA THR A 257 -14.57 24.29 -29.95
C THR A 257 -13.79 23.66 -28.80
N ILE A 258 -13.69 24.37 -27.67
CA ILE A 258 -13.01 23.88 -26.45
C ILE A 258 -13.52 22.49 -26.05
N GLU A 259 -14.81 22.25 -26.18
CA GLU A 259 -15.42 20.97 -25.84
C GLU A 259 -14.92 19.83 -26.76
N LYS A 260 -14.85 20.06 -28.08
CA LYS A 260 -14.34 19.05 -29.02
C LYS A 260 -12.86 18.77 -28.79
N ILE A 261 -12.06 19.81 -28.51
CA ILE A 261 -10.63 19.66 -28.21
C ILE A 261 -10.45 18.86 -26.90
N GLY A 262 -11.25 19.15 -25.87
CA GLY A 262 -11.22 18.39 -24.62
C GLY A 262 -11.51 16.90 -24.82
N LYS A 263 -12.51 16.57 -25.65
CA LYS A 263 -12.79 15.17 -26.03
C LYS A 263 -11.62 14.55 -26.79
N HIS A 264 -11.01 15.27 -27.74
CA HIS A 264 -9.92 14.76 -28.57
C HIS A 264 -8.62 14.50 -27.78
N LEU A 265 -8.26 15.42 -26.88
CA LEU A 265 -7.07 15.30 -26.04
C LEU A 265 -7.32 14.53 -24.74
N ASN A 266 -8.54 14.01 -24.53
CA ASN A 266 -8.98 13.40 -23.28
C ASN A 266 -8.71 14.29 -22.04
N ARG A 267 -8.93 15.61 -22.19
CA ARG A 267 -8.75 16.63 -21.15
C ARG A 267 -10.09 17.26 -20.78
N SER A 268 -10.17 17.78 -19.55
CA SER A 268 -11.37 18.49 -19.11
C SER A 268 -11.53 19.83 -19.84
N TYR A 269 -12.78 20.27 -20.01
CA TYR A 269 -13.10 21.60 -20.60
C TYR A 269 -12.26 22.71 -19.97
N TRP A 270 -12.24 22.79 -18.63
CA TRP A 270 -11.50 23.83 -17.90
C TRP A 270 -9.98 23.71 -18.05
N SER A 271 -9.44 22.50 -18.16
CA SER A 271 -8.03 22.29 -18.47
C SER A 271 -7.65 22.89 -19.82
N ILE A 272 -8.49 22.69 -20.85
CA ILE A 272 -8.28 23.27 -22.18
C ILE A 272 -8.44 24.78 -22.16
N VAL A 273 -9.46 25.32 -21.46
CA VAL A 273 -9.64 26.79 -21.30
C VAL A 273 -8.40 27.41 -20.68
N TYR A 274 -7.92 26.85 -19.57
CA TYR A 274 -6.76 27.37 -18.85
C TYR A 274 -5.51 27.32 -19.72
N LYS A 275 -5.24 26.16 -20.34
CA LYS A 275 -4.06 25.99 -21.19
C LYS A 275 -4.10 26.87 -22.44
N THR A 276 -5.28 27.07 -23.04
CA THR A 276 -5.45 28.01 -24.16
C THR A 276 -5.13 29.45 -23.73
N SER A 277 -5.57 29.86 -22.54
CA SER A 277 -5.27 31.19 -21.99
C SER A 277 -3.78 31.39 -21.73
N GLU A 278 -3.12 30.37 -21.18
CA GLU A 278 -1.67 30.33 -20.96
C GLU A 278 -0.89 30.47 -22.28
N LEU A 279 -1.21 29.64 -23.29
CA LEU A 279 -0.55 29.67 -24.60
C LEU A 279 -0.71 31.01 -25.34
N LYS A 280 -1.85 31.69 -25.17
CA LYS A 280 -2.07 33.05 -25.70
C LYS A 280 -1.16 34.08 -25.04
N LYS A 281 -0.98 34.00 -23.72
CA LYS A 281 -0.07 34.89 -22.98
C LYS A 281 1.39 34.66 -23.38
N GLU A 282 1.73 33.43 -23.71
CA GLU A 282 3.06 33.04 -24.21
C GLU A 282 3.26 33.38 -25.70
N GLY A 283 2.24 33.88 -26.42
CA GLY A 283 2.33 34.19 -27.84
C GLY A 283 2.42 32.96 -28.76
N ARG A 284 2.06 31.77 -28.25
CA ARG A 284 2.11 30.50 -28.99
C ARG A 284 0.79 30.17 -29.72
N LEU A 285 -0.24 30.99 -29.53
CA LEU A 285 -1.61 30.80 -30.01
C LEU A 285 -2.29 32.17 -30.17
#